data_AF-A0A508TEF6-F1
#
_entry.id   AF-A0A508TEF6-F1
#
_cell.length_a   1.000
_cell.length_b   1.000
_cell.length_c   1.000
_cell.angle_alpha   90.00
_cell.angle_beta   90.00
_cell.angle_gamma   90.00
#
_symmetry.space_group_name_H-M   'P 1'
#
loop_
_entity.id
_entity.type
_entity.pdbx_description
1 polymer ?
#
loop_
_entity_poly.entity_id
_entity_poly.type
_entity_poly.pdbx_seq_one_letter_code
_entity_poly.pdbx_strand_id
1 'polypeptide(L)'
;MPRSTISMARVAADGPFSEFAGIDRSLAIAAGRGLALTIGDCPEVVLDSTSEPVRFAGDTPTSASLLAGPIVDLNAMTRRGRFDHRLQRVSTSTNCDFGDHDIAAIVAPCDEVSLVARQGTVTLMRGDAAILTSAADAPCLIVPAPASACYLVLLRETRRQPGSA
;
A
#
# COMPACT_ATOMS: atom_id res chain seq x y z
N MET A 1 19.08 -7.73 7.07
CA MET A 1 18.52 -6.72 6.15
C MET A 1 17.00 -6.84 6.16
N PRO A 2 16.26 -5.72 6.19
CA PRO A 2 14.80 -5.71 6.14
C PRO A 2 14.27 -6.40 4.87
N ARG A 3 13.12 -7.07 4.99
CA ARG A 3 12.43 -7.80 3.90
C ARG A 3 11.39 -6.89 3.25
N SER A 4 11.03 -7.18 2.00
CA SER A 4 9.83 -6.58 1.39
C SER A 4 8.58 -7.10 2.10
N THR A 5 7.66 -6.22 2.47
CA THR A 5 6.44 -6.56 3.23
C THR A 5 5.29 -5.65 2.87
N ILE A 6 4.07 -6.17 2.97
CA ILE A 6 2.84 -5.37 3.06
C ILE A 6 2.24 -5.69 4.42
N SER A 7 1.95 -4.67 5.21
CA SER A 7 1.48 -4.84 6.58
C SER A 7 0.52 -3.74 6.99
N MET A 8 -0.44 -4.06 7.84
CA MET A 8 -1.22 -3.06 8.56
C MET A 8 -0.77 -3.00 10.01
N ALA A 9 -0.64 -1.79 10.57
CA ALA A 9 -0.28 -1.61 11.97
C ALA A 9 -1.17 -0.58 12.65
N ARG A 10 -1.40 -0.78 13.95
CA ARG A 10 -2.04 0.22 14.79
C ARG A 10 -0.98 1.19 15.32
N VAL A 11 -1.19 2.48 15.06
CA VAL A 11 -0.36 3.55 15.62
C VAL A 11 -1.18 4.26 16.69
N ALA A 12 -0.69 4.18 17.94
CA ALA A 12 -1.43 4.64 19.11
C ALA A 12 -0.85 5.90 19.78
N ALA A 13 0.35 6.32 19.37
CA ALA A 13 1.03 7.50 19.87
C ALA A 13 1.87 8.11 18.76
N ASP A 14 2.14 9.41 18.91
CA ASP A 14 3.07 10.15 18.07
C ASP A 14 4.48 9.56 18.19
N GLY A 15 5.29 9.73 17.16
CA GLY A 15 6.69 9.34 17.25
C GLY A 15 7.40 9.13 15.93
N PRO A 16 8.70 8.82 16.01
CA PRO A 16 9.51 8.50 14.85
C PRO A 16 9.11 7.15 14.26
N PHE A 17 9.18 7.08 12.93
CA PHE A 17 9.15 5.83 12.20
C PHE A 17 10.54 5.20 12.23
N SER A 18 10.62 3.88 12.22
CA SER A 18 11.90 3.19 12.10
C SER A 18 12.55 3.47 10.74
N GLU A 19 13.84 3.78 10.77
CA GLU A 19 14.68 3.93 9.59
C GLU A 19 15.12 2.57 9.05
N PHE A 20 14.91 2.38 7.75
CA PHE A 20 15.24 1.15 7.02
C PHE A 20 16.05 1.50 5.77
N ALA A 21 17.37 1.43 5.89
CA ALA A 21 18.28 1.72 4.78
C ALA A 21 18.01 0.85 3.54
N GLY A 22 17.93 1.48 2.37
CA GLY A 22 17.70 0.80 1.09
C GLY A 22 16.30 0.20 0.92
N ILE A 23 15.32 0.66 1.71
CA ILE A 23 13.90 0.32 1.55
C ILE A 23 13.16 1.53 0.98
N ASP A 24 12.24 1.28 0.04
CA ASP A 24 11.23 2.27 -0.34
C ASP A 24 9.92 1.93 0.36
N ARG A 25 9.23 2.96 0.88
CA ARG A 25 7.98 2.81 1.64
C ARG A 25 6.84 3.56 0.97
N SER A 26 5.64 3.00 1.04
CA SER A 26 4.39 3.73 0.84
C SER A 26 3.46 3.52 2.03
N LEU A 27 2.83 4.59 2.48
CA LEU A 27 1.94 4.61 3.64
C LEU A 27 0.56 5.14 3.24
N ALA A 28 -0.49 4.48 3.71
CA ALA A 28 -1.87 4.94 3.62
C ALA A 28 -2.58 4.77 4.96
N ILE A 29 -3.63 5.55 5.21
CA ILE A 29 -4.43 5.44 6.43
C ILE A 29 -5.64 4.54 6.17
N ALA A 30 -5.64 3.36 6.77
CA ALA A 30 -6.74 2.43 6.63
C ALA A 30 -7.94 2.83 7.51
N ALA A 31 -7.69 3.30 8.74
CA ALA A 31 -8.75 3.72 9.66
C ALA A 31 -8.26 4.77 10.67
N GLY A 32 -9.20 5.52 11.24
CA GLY A 32 -8.93 6.58 12.20
C GLY A 32 -8.95 7.97 11.57
N ARG A 33 -8.65 9.00 12.37
CA ARG A 33 -8.79 10.40 11.95
C ARG A 33 -7.66 10.91 11.08
N GLY A 34 -6.55 10.18 11.01
CA GLY A 34 -5.37 10.55 10.22
C GLY A 34 -4.16 10.88 11.08
N LEU A 35 -3.05 11.13 10.38
CA LEU A 35 -1.79 11.61 10.95
C LEU A 35 -1.22 12.72 10.08
N ALA A 36 -0.31 13.48 10.65
CA ALA A 36 0.53 14.41 9.94
C ALA A 36 1.96 13.83 9.91
N LEU A 37 2.53 13.71 8.71
CA LEU A 37 3.81 13.04 8.47
C LEU A 37 4.87 14.06 8.07
N THR A 38 5.97 14.10 8.82
CA THR A 38 7.17 14.87 8.46
C THR A 38 8.22 13.91 7.91
N ILE A 39 8.75 14.20 6.71
CA ILE A 39 9.69 13.33 5.98
C ILE A 39 10.94 14.14 5.65
N GLY A 40 12.02 13.93 6.40
CA GLY A 40 13.22 14.76 6.34
C GLY A 40 12.89 16.22 6.63
N ASP A 41 13.40 17.12 5.79
CA ASP A 41 13.16 18.57 5.90
C ASP A 41 11.98 19.05 5.04
N CYS A 42 11.16 18.13 4.51
CA CYS A 42 10.01 18.48 3.68
C CYS A 42 8.85 19.04 4.53
N PRO A 43 7.96 19.86 3.93
CA PRO A 43 6.71 20.24 4.57
C PRO A 43 5.88 19.03 5.01
N GLU A 44 5.16 19.19 6.11
CA GLU A 44 4.30 18.15 6.66
C GLU A 44 3.20 17.75 5.67
N VAL A 45 2.95 16.44 5.57
CA VAL A 45 1.90 15.85 4.75
C VAL A 45 0.82 15.31 5.67
N VAL A 46 -0.39 15.87 5.59
CA VAL A 46 -1.55 15.40 6.34
C VAL A 46 -2.24 14.29 5.56
N LEU A 47 -2.46 13.15 6.22
CA LEU A 47 -3.08 11.96 5.63
C LEU A 47 -4.26 11.50 6.47
N ASP A 48 -5.37 11.18 5.82
CA ASP A 48 -6.54 10.51 6.38
C ASP A 48 -6.98 9.32 5.52
N SER A 49 -8.09 8.67 5.87
CA SER A 49 -8.60 7.50 5.14
C SER A 49 -9.14 7.78 3.73
N THR A 50 -9.19 9.05 3.33
CA THR A 50 -9.59 9.50 1.99
C THR A 50 -8.40 9.93 1.14
N SER A 51 -7.24 10.12 1.77
CA SER A 51 -6.02 10.58 1.12
C SER A 51 -5.39 9.51 0.24
N GLU A 52 -4.68 9.95 -0.81
CA GLU A 52 -3.82 9.05 -1.57
C GLU A 52 -2.60 8.62 -0.74
N PRO A 53 -2.06 7.41 -0.98
CA PRO A 53 -0.86 6.95 -0.29
C PRO A 53 0.35 7.84 -0.55
N VAL A 54 1.17 8.08 0.48
CA VAL A 54 2.44 8.81 0.34
C VAL A 54 3.59 7.81 0.14
N ARG A 55 4.52 8.10 -0.77
CA ARG A 55 5.75 7.32 -0.95
C ARG A 55 6.96 8.09 -0.43
N PHE A 56 7.87 7.41 0.26
CA PHE A 56 9.10 7.98 0.77
C PHE A 56 10.20 6.92 0.91
N ALA A 57 11.44 7.38 1.02
CA ALA A 57 12.59 6.51 1.24
C ALA A 57 12.63 6.10 2.72
N GLY A 58 12.80 4.81 3.00
CA GLY A 58 12.86 4.28 4.36
C GLY A 58 14.12 4.71 5.13
N ASP A 59 15.14 5.17 4.43
CA ASP A 59 16.36 5.80 4.97
C ASP A 59 16.20 7.28 5.30
N THR A 60 15.05 7.90 5.00
CA THR A 60 14.79 9.30 5.34
C THR A 60 14.18 9.39 6.75
N PRO A 61 14.73 10.22 7.66
CA PRO A 61 14.15 10.47 8.97
C PRO A 61 12.67 10.86 8.84
N THR A 62 11.77 10.11 9.48
CA THR A 62 10.34 10.30 9.33
C THR A 62 9.65 10.24 10.68
N SER A 63 8.73 11.14 10.96
CA SER A 63 7.93 11.16 12.18
C SER A 63 6.47 11.45 11.89
N ALA A 64 5.58 10.91 12.74
CA ALA A 64 4.15 11.13 12.64
C ALA A 64 3.57 11.71 13.93
N SER A 65 2.61 12.62 13.75
CA SER A 65 1.75 13.17 14.80
C SER A 65 0.29 12.79 14.51
N LEU A 66 -0.40 12.19 15.46
CA LEU A 66 -1.80 11.78 15.29
C LEU A 66 -2.72 12.99 15.33
N LEU A 67 -3.62 13.10 14.35
CA LEU A 67 -4.58 14.21 14.30
C LEU A 67 -5.60 14.12 15.43
N ALA A 68 -6.11 12.92 15.68
CA ALA A 68 -7.04 12.65 16.78
C ALA A 68 -7.15 11.14 17.05
N GLY A 69 -6.45 10.70 18.10
CA GLY A 69 -6.50 9.32 18.58
C GLY A 69 -5.80 8.31 17.64
N PRO A 70 -5.90 7.02 17.98
CA PRO A 70 -5.16 5.97 17.30
C PRO A 70 -5.69 5.71 15.90
N ILE A 71 -4.79 5.32 15.00
CA ILE A 71 -5.11 4.96 13.61
C ILE A 71 -4.71 3.51 13.31
N VAL A 72 -5.14 3.04 12.14
CA VAL A 72 -4.55 1.88 11.46
C VAL A 72 -3.96 2.37 10.15
N ASP A 73 -2.68 2.10 9.93
CA ASP A 73 -2.02 2.36 8.65
C ASP A 73 -1.90 1.08 7.81
N LEU A 74 -1.70 1.27 6.51
CA LEU A 74 -1.23 0.24 5.59
C LEU A 74 0.14 0.69 5.06
N ASN A 75 1.14 -0.14 5.26
CA ASN A 75 2.52 0.13 4.89
C ASN A 75 3.01 -0.93 3.90
N ALA A 76 3.44 -0.48 2.72
CA ALA A 76 4.15 -1.29 1.74
C ALA A 76 5.63 -0.93 1.80
N MET A 77 6.49 -1.94 1.94
CA MET A 77 7.94 -1.77 2.01
C MET A 77 8.58 -2.68 0.98
N THR A 78 9.46 -2.15 0.13
CA THR A 78 10.22 -2.95 -0.83
C THR A 78 11.70 -2.67 -0.77
N ARG A 79 12.52 -3.70 -0.98
CA ARG A 79 13.98 -3.53 -1.09
C ARG A 79 14.33 -2.87 -2.42
N ARG A 80 14.96 -1.69 -2.35
CA ARG A 80 15.41 -0.91 -3.51
C ARG A 80 16.33 -1.75 -4.40
N GLY A 81 16.12 -1.69 -5.71
CA GLY A 81 16.86 -2.48 -6.70
C GLY A 81 16.53 -3.99 -6.71
N ARG A 82 15.50 -4.43 -5.97
CA ARG A 82 14.91 -5.77 -6.12
C ARG A 82 13.44 -5.73 -6.43
N PHE A 83 12.68 -4.88 -5.75
CA PHE A 83 11.28 -4.69 -6.05
C PHE A 83 10.97 -3.21 -6.11
N ASP A 84 10.18 -2.85 -7.10
CA ASP A 84 9.43 -1.61 -7.12
C ASP A 84 7.98 -1.90 -6.76
N HIS A 85 7.30 -0.91 -6.19
CA HIS A 85 5.89 -1.04 -5.86
C HIS A 85 5.13 0.25 -6.12
N ARG A 86 3.82 0.13 -6.27
CA ARG A 86 2.89 1.26 -6.25
C ARG A 86 1.73 0.91 -5.32
N LEU A 87 1.48 1.76 -4.33
CA LEU A 87 0.31 1.65 -3.47
C LEU A 87 -0.74 2.65 -3.95
N GLN A 88 -1.98 2.20 -4.13
CA GLN A 88 -3.10 3.02 -4.60
C GLN A 88 -4.34 2.78 -3.74
N ARG A 89 -5.09 3.86 -3.49
CA ARG A 89 -6.42 3.78 -2.90
C ARG A 89 -7.45 3.53 -4.01
N VAL A 90 -8.38 2.62 -3.77
CA VAL A 90 -9.44 2.26 -4.73
C VAL A 90 -10.79 2.37 -4.03
N SER A 91 -11.54 3.44 -4.34
CA SER A 91 -12.88 3.72 -3.77
C SER A 91 -14.03 3.65 -4.78
N THR A 92 -13.72 3.31 -6.03
CA THR A 92 -14.70 3.07 -7.09
C THR A 92 -14.33 1.79 -7.82
N SER A 93 -15.32 1.14 -8.41
CA SER A 93 -15.08 -0.08 -9.18
C SER A 93 -14.13 0.20 -10.34
N THR A 94 -13.04 -0.56 -10.41
CA THR A 94 -12.01 -0.38 -11.44
C THR A 94 -11.36 -1.70 -11.79
N ASN A 95 -10.85 -1.83 -13.01
CA ASN A 95 -10.02 -2.97 -13.35
C ASN A 95 -8.67 -2.87 -12.61
N CYS A 96 -8.19 -4.01 -12.13
CA CYS A 96 -6.83 -4.18 -11.67
C CYS A 96 -5.89 -4.05 -12.88
N ASP A 97 -5.46 -2.82 -13.14
CA ASP A 97 -4.45 -2.53 -14.16
C ASP A 97 -3.06 -2.81 -13.57
N PHE A 98 -2.45 -3.90 -14.03
CA PHE A 98 -1.10 -4.26 -13.63
C PHE A 98 -0.05 -3.30 -14.24
N GLY A 99 -0.36 -2.59 -15.32
CA GLY A 99 0.62 -1.80 -16.05
C GLY A 99 1.85 -2.64 -16.44
N ASP A 100 3.03 -2.20 -16.00
CA ASP A 100 4.31 -2.90 -16.14
C ASP A 100 4.67 -3.82 -14.96
N HIS A 101 3.74 -4.04 -14.02
CA HIS A 101 3.93 -4.87 -12.83
C HIS A 101 3.42 -6.31 -13.07
N ASP A 102 3.91 -7.25 -12.26
CA ASP A 102 3.61 -8.68 -12.43
C ASP A 102 2.73 -9.24 -11.31
N ILE A 103 2.74 -8.59 -10.14
CA ILE A 103 2.05 -9.02 -8.93
C ILE A 103 1.18 -7.88 -8.42
N ALA A 104 -0.02 -8.20 -7.96
CA ALA A 104 -0.92 -7.28 -7.27
C ALA A 104 -1.35 -7.88 -5.93
N ALA A 105 -1.38 -7.07 -4.88
CA ALA A 105 -2.03 -7.41 -3.62
C ALA A 105 -3.21 -6.45 -3.40
N ILE A 106 -4.41 -7.00 -3.22
CA ILE A 106 -5.60 -6.22 -2.87
C ILE A 106 -5.89 -6.44 -1.40
N VAL A 107 -5.97 -5.36 -0.63
CA VAL A 107 -6.19 -5.38 0.83
C VAL A 107 -7.54 -4.74 1.14
N ALA A 108 -8.37 -5.45 1.89
CA ALA A 108 -9.69 -5.04 2.35
C ALA A 108 -9.64 -4.62 3.84
N PRO A 109 -9.27 -3.38 4.19
CA PRO A 109 -8.97 -3.01 5.57
C PRO A 109 -10.20 -2.92 6.49
N CYS A 110 -11.32 -2.45 5.94
CA CYS A 110 -12.48 -2.01 6.72
C CYS A 110 -13.77 -2.75 6.34
N ASP A 111 -14.05 -2.85 5.05
CA ASP A 111 -15.27 -3.45 4.51
C ASP A 111 -14.93 -4.47 3.43
N GLU A 112 -15.96 -5.15 2.94
CA GLU A 112 -15.81 -6.16 1.92
C GLU A 112 -15.39 -5.58 0.56
N VAL A 113 -14.64 -6.39 -0.19
CA VAL A 113 -14.21 -6.09 -1.55
C VAL A 113 -14.47 -7.30 -2.41
N SER A 114 -15.23 -7.12 -3.49
CA SER A 114 -15.46 -8.19 -4.46
C SER A 114 -14.43 -8.10 -5.59
N LEU A 115 -13.80 -9.21 -5.91
CA LEU A 115 -12.89 -9.39 -7.03
C LEU A 115 -13.59 -10.25 -8.08
N VAL A 116 -13.85 -9.69 -9.25
CA VAL A 116 -14.48 -10.41 -10.36
C VAL A 116 -13.40 -10.74 -11.38
N ALA A 117 -12.96 -12.00 -11.38
CA ALA A 117 -11.97 -12.54 -12.30
C ALA A 117 -12.62 -13.54 -13.28
N ARG A 118 -11.87 -14.00 -14.28
CA ARG A 118 -12.36 -14.99 -15.26
C ARG A 118 -12.84 -16.29 -14.64
N GLN A 119 -12.20 -16.70 -13.55
CA GLN A 119 -12.45 -17.96 -12.84
C GLN A 119 -13.67 -17.86 -11.90
N GLY A 120 -14.17 -16.65 -11.63
CA GLY A 120 -15.30 -16.40 -10.77
C GLY A 120 -15.15 -15.13 -9.93
N THR A 121 -16.11 -14.94 -9.02
CA THR A 121 -16.10 -13.83 -8.06
C THR A 121 -15.62 -14.33 -6.70
N VAL A 122 -14.68 -13.61 -6.11
CA VAL A 122 -14.19 -13.83 -4.74
C VAL A 122 -14.49 -12.58 -3.92
N THR A 123 -15.08 -12.75 -2.74
CA THR A 123 -15.31 -11.65 -1.79
C THR A 123 -14.28 -11.72 -0.68
N LEU A 124 -13.50 -10.65 -0.53
CA LEU A 124 -12.61 -10.41 0.59
C LEU A 124 -13.40 -9.78 1.72
N MET A 125 -13.32 -10.36 2.92
CA MET A 125 -13.91 -9.78 4.12
C MET A 125 -12.94 -8.76 4.73
N ARG A 126 -13.42 -8.04 5.76
CA ARG A 126 -12.58 -7.12 6.53
C ARG A 126 -11.33 -7.83 7.07
N GLY A 127 -10.17 -7.29 6.75
CA GLY A 127 -8.85 -7.78 7.15
C GLY A 127 -8.23 -8.77 6.15
N ASP A 128 -8.97 -9.20 5.14
CA ASP A 128 -8.47 -10.11 4.13
C ASP A 128 -7.58 -9.40 3.09
N ALA A 129 -6.76 -10.20 2.42
CA ALA A 129 -6.03 -9.78 1.24
C ALA A 129 -6.03 -10.89 0.18
N ALA A 130 -6.06 -10.49 -1.08
CA ALA A 130 -5.79 -11.36 -2.22
C ALA A 130 -4.43 -11.02 -2.84
N ILE A 131 -3.74 -12.04 -3.33
CA ILE A 131 -2.56 -11.88 -4.17
C ILE A 131 -2.90 -12.40 -5.56
N LEU A 132 -2.70 -11.57 -6.57
CA LEU A 132 -2.95 -11.85 -7.97
C LEU A 132 -1.66 -11.71 -8.77
N THR A 133 -1.60 -12.38 -9.91
CA THR A 133 -0.55 -12.27 -10.91
C THR A 133 -1.12 -11.85 -12.26
N SER A 134 -0.38 -11.04 -13.00
CA SER A 134 -0.83 -10.55 -14.32
C SER A 134 -1.07 -11.71 -15.30
N ALA A 135 -0.30 -12.79 -15.19
CA ALA A 135 -0.38 -13.94 -16.09
C ALA A 135 -1.61 -14.84 -15.86
N ALA A 136 -2.07 -14.99 -14.61
CA ALA A 136 -3.15 -15.92 -14.27
C ALA A 136 -4.50 -15.24 -14.03
N ASP A 137 -4.48 -14.00 -13.51
CA ASP A 137 -5.66 -13.40 -12.90
C ASP A 137 -6.18 -12.17 -13.67
N ALA A 138 -5.45 -11.70 -14.69
CA ALA A 138 -5.91 -10.62 -15.54
C ALA A 138 -6.92 -11.09 -16.61
N PRO A 139 -7.98 -10.32 -16.91
CA PRO A 139 -8.43 -9.13 -16.20
C PRO A 139 -9.17 -9.47 -14.91
N CYS A 140 -9.02 -8.62 -13.90
CA CYS A 140 -9.75 -8.69 -12.63
C CYS A 140 -10.39 -7.33 -12.33
N LEU A 141 -11.70 -7.30 -12.09
CA LEU A 141 -12.41 -6.10 -11.65
C LEU A 141 -12.42 -6.06 -10.12
N ILE A 142 -11.96 -4.95 -9.55
CA ILE A 142 -12.00 -4.66 -8.11
C ILE A 142 -13.26 -3.85 -7.85
N VAL A 143 -14.11 -4.32 -6.93
CA VAL A 143 -15.39 -3.70 -6.56
C VAL A 143 -15.40 -3.49 -5.05
N PRO A 144 -14.99 -2.31 -4.54
CA PRO A 144 -15.14 -1.97 -3.13
C PRO A 144 -16.62 -1.84 -2.74
N ALA A 145 -16.94 -2.08 -1.47
CA ALA A 145 -18.25 -1.76 -0.92
C ALA A 145 -18.60 -0.26 -1.09
N PRO A 146 -19.90 0.11 -1.20
CA PRO A 146 -20.32 1.50 -1.33
C PRO A 146 -19.77 2.40 -0.21
N ALA A 147 -19.25 3.58 -0.59
CA ALA A 147 -18.61 4.54 0.31
C ALA A 147 -17.42 3.99 1.11
N SER A 148 -16.85 2.85 0.71
CA SER A 148 -15.62 2.29 1.27
C SER A 148 -14.47 2.38 0.28
N ALA A 149 -13.28 2.00 0.75
CA ALA A 149 -12.09 1.88 -0.08
C ALA A 149 -11.29 0.63 0.28
N CYS A 150 -10.65 0.09 -0.73
CA CYS A 150 -9.61 -0.92 -0.59
C CYS A 150 -8.28 -0.36 -1.08
N TYR A 151 -7.22 -1.14 -0.90
CA TYR A 151 -5.88 -0.75 -1.33
C TYR A 151 -5.31 -1.76 -2.29
N LEU A 152 -4.80 -1.26 -3.42
CA LEU A 152 -4.10 -2.04 -4.43
C LEU A 152 -2.60 -1.77 -4.32
N VAL A 153 -1.82 -2.83 -4.08
CA VAL A 153 -0.36 -2.78 -4.11
C VAL A 153 0.13 -3.51 -5.33
N LEU A 154 0.62 -2.77 -6.33
CA LEU A 154 1.29 -3.35 -7.49
C LEU A 154 2.76 -3.54 -7.17
N LEU A 155 3.33 -4.66 -7.61
CA LEU A 155 4.69 -5.09 -7.32
C LEU A 155 5.36 -5.58 -8.61
N ARG A 156 6.59 -5.11 -8.84
CA ARG A 156 7.42 -5.55 -9.96
C ARG A 156 8.79 -5.91 -9.45
N GLU A 157 9.29 -7.09 -9.84
CA GLU A 157 10.69 -7.41 -9.60
C GLU A 157 11.58 -6.57 -10.52
N THR A 158 12.48 -5.80 -9.93
CA THR A 158 13.49 -5.06 -10.68
C THR A 158 14.51 -6.07 -11.21
N ARG A 159 14.36 -6.48 -12.47
CA ARG A 159 15.39 -7.28 -13.14
C ARG A 159 16.66 -6.44 -13.20
N ARG A 160 17.78 -6.98 -12.70
CA ARG A 160 19.09 -6.40 -13.02
C ARG A 160 19.24 -6.45 -14.54
N GLN A 161 19.52 -5.31 -15.17
CA GLN A 161 20.16 -5.35 -16.48
C GLN A 161 21.45 -6.18 -16.34
N PRO A 162 21.65 -7.22 -17.16
CA PRO A 162 22.96 -7.85 -17.22
C PRO A 162 23.93 -6.86 -17.88
N GLY A 163 24.83 -6.29 -17.08
CA GLY A 163 26.02 -5.58 -17.57
C GLY A 163 25.99 -4.06 -17.48
N SER A 164 26.57 -3.52 -16.40
CA SER A 164 27.62 -2.52 -16.58
C SER A 164 28.81 -2.99 -15.74
N ALA A 165 29.72 -3.70 -16.39
CA ALA A 165 31.07 -3.91 -15.89
C ALA A 165 31.85 -2.59 -15.99
#